data_AF-A0A932Z2Q9-F1
#
_entry.id   AF-A0A932Z2Q9-F1
#
_cell.length_a   1.000
_cell.length_b   1.000
_cell.length_c   1.000
_cell.angle_alpha   90.00
_cell.angle_beta   90.00
_cell.angle_gamma   90.00
#
_symmetry.space_group_name_H-M   'P 1'
#
loop_
_entity.id
_entity.type
_entity.pdbx_description
1 polymer ?
#
loop_
_entity_poly.entity_id
_entity_poly.type
_entity_poly.pdbx_seq_one_letter_code
_entity_poly.pdbx_strand_id
1 'polypeptide(L)'
;MVDELSSFIDKIYREPYSLLSNNCIHKSLKIKNKAEEIGRKVDLVSCVSIVPIKKWHSFPTINLHVYAEIDGKKVDVSLDPEHERIYCKNSQKKLILPINISRLGRTIFRRVRPRSSARGEA
;
A
#
# COMPACT_ATOMS: atom_id res chain seq x y z
N MET A 1 -13.18 -9.10 15.22
CA MET A 1 -12.54 -9.22 13.89
C MET A 1 -12.17 -7.87 13.27
N VAL A 2 -13.08 -6.88 13.24
CA VAL A 2 -12.73 -5.51 12.80
C VAL A 2 -11.71 -4.86 13.74
N ASP A 3 -11.79 -5.15 15.03
CA ASP A 3 -10.89 -4.61 16.06
C ASP A 3 -9.45 -5.13 15.94
N GLU A 4 -9.26 -6.39 15.52
CA GLU A 4 -7.90 -6.97 15.38
C GLU A 4 -7.15 -6.33 14.21
N LEU A 5 -7.81 -6.22 13.06
CA LEU A 5 -7.22 -5.59 11.88
C LEU A 5 -6.97 -4.09 12.13
N SER A 6 -7.91 -3.40 12.77
CA SER A 6 -7.76 -1.97 13.10
C SER A 6 -6.62 -1.74 14.10
N SER A 7 -6.51 -2.58 15.13
CA SER A 7 -5.40 -2.55 16.09
C SER A 7 -4.06 -2.84 15.43
N PHE A 8 -4.02 -3.80 14.49
CA PHE A 8 -2.82 -4.07 13.72
C PHE A 8 -2.42 -2.90 12.82
N ILE A 9 -3.38 -2.28 12.13
CA ILE A 9 -3.15 -1.09 11.30
C ILE A 9 -2.61 0.06 12.17
N ASP A 10 -3.18 0.32 13.34
CA ASP A 10 -2.70 1.36 14.25
C ASP A 10 -1.26 1.09 14.72
N LYS A 11 -0.94 -0.18 15.01
CA LYS A 11 0.43 -0.59 15.35
C LYS A 11 1.41 -0.29 14.22
N ILE A 12 1.09 -0.68 12.98
CA ILE A 12 1.92 -0.42 11.79
C ILE A 12 2.04 1.07 11.49
N TYR A 13 0.95 1.82 11.69
CA TYR A 13 0.90 3.26 11.51
C TYR A 13 1.91 3.97 12.43
N ARG A 14 2.03 3.53 13.69
CA ARG A 14 2.98 4.08 14.67
C ARG A 14 4.42 3.61 14.52
N GLU A 15 4.70 2.59 13.70
CA GLU A 15 6.09 2.16 13.47
C GLU A 15 6.88 3.32 12.82
N PRO A 16 8.13 3.57 13.22
CA PRO A 16 8.92 4.66 12.65
C PRO A 16 9.15 4.42 11.15
N TYR A 17 8.97 5.46 10.37
CA TYR A 17 9.26 5.41 8.94
C TYR A 17 10.76 5.26 8.69
N SER A 18 11.12 4.30 7.83
CA SER A 18 12.49 4.11 7.34
C SER A 18 12.45 3.91 5.83
N LEU A 19 13.24 4.70 5.09
CA LEU A 19 13.28 4.64 3.61
C LEU A 19 13.65 3.23 3.09
N LEU A 20 14.55 2.53 3.79
CA LEU A 20 15.13 1.27 3.34
C LEU A 20 14.38 0.04 3.85
N SER A 21 13.89 0.06 5.10
CA SER A 21 13.37 -1.14 5.78
C SER A 21 11.92 -1.04 6.25
N ASN A 22 11.38 0.18 6.40
CA ASN A 22 10.02 0.37 6.91
C ASN A 22 9.32 1.55 6.22
N ASN A 23 9.25 1.46 4.89
CA ASN A 23 8.64 2.45 4.04
C ASN A 23 7.16 2.11 3.76
N CYS A 24 6.50 2.95 2.95
CA CYS A 24 5.10 2.80 2.58
C CYS A 24 4.77 1.45 1.92
N ILE A 25 5.71 0.85 1.18
CA ILE A 25 5.54 -0.43 0.50
C ILE A 25 5.51 -1.57 1.53
N HIS A 26 6.51 -1.61 2.42
CA HIS A 26 6.62 -2.64 3.46
C HIS A 26 5.40 -2.64 4.39
N LYS A 27 5.02 -1.45 4.86
CA LYS A 27 3.85 -1.29 5.72
C LYS A 27 2.55 -1.73 5.04
N SER A 28 2.35 -1.33 3.79
CA SER A 28 1.15 -1.71 3.02
C SER A 28 1.11 -3.21 2.73
N LEU A 29 2.26 -3.86 2.49
CA LEU A 29 2.35 -5.31 2.33
C LEU A 29 2.02 -6.06 3.62
N LYS A 30 2.53 -5.62 4.78
CA LYS A 30 2.16 -6.21 6.09
C LYS A 30 0.65 -6.16 6.33
N ILE A 31 0.03 -5.01 6.05
CA ILE A 31 -1.42 -4.83 6.17
C ILE A 31 -2.17 -5.74 5.20
N LYS A 32 -1.69 -5.84 3.95
CA LYS A 32 -2.28 -6.75 2.96
C LYS A 32 -2.27 -8.19 3.46
N ASN A 33 -1.11 -8.71 3.86
CA ASN A 33 -1.00 -10.10 4.30
C ASN A 33 -1.91 -10.40 5.50
N LYS A 34 -1.98 -9.48 6.47
CA LYS A 34 -2.87 -9.65 7.64
C LYS A 34 -4.35 -9.56 7.25
N ALA A 35 -4.72 -8.69 6.31
CA ALA A 35 -6.09 -8.62 5.80
C ALA A 35 -6.49 -9.88 5.02
N GLU A 36 -5.59 -10.43 4.20
CA GLU A 36 -5.81 -11.70 3.49
C GLU A 36 -5.94 -12.89 4.45
N GLU A 37 -5.12 -12.94 5.51
CA GLU A 37 -5.21 -13.97 6.58
C GLU A 37 -6.58 -13.97 7.26
N ILE A 38 -7.18 -12.79 7.45
CA ILE A 38 -8.51 -12.61 8.06
C ILE A 38 -9.64 -12.77 7.01
N GLY A 39 -9.31 -13.11 5.76
CA GLY A 39 -10.28 -13.33 4.67
C GLY A 39 -10.93 -12.04 4.14
N ARG A 40 -10.30 -10.88 4.36
CA ARG A 40 -10.79 -9.60 3.85
C ARG A 40 -10.28 -9.33 2.44
N LYS A 41 -11.09 -8.64 1.66
CA LYS A 41 -10.69 -8.23 0.31
C LYS A 41 -9.75 -7.04 0.44
N VAL A 42 -8.50 -7.23 0.03
CA VAL A 42 -7.48 -6.18 0.03
C VAL A 42 -6.85 -6.02 -1.35
N ASP A 43 -6.74 -4.78 -1.79
CA ASP A 43 -6.04 -4.41 -3.01
C ASP A 43 -4.88 -3.45 -2.66
N LEU A 44 -3.73 -3.62 -3.30
CA LEU A 44 -2.61 -2.69 -3.19
C LEU A 44 -2.66 -1.69 -4.34
N VAL A 45 -2.57 -0.42 -4.01
CA VAL A 45 -2.53 0.66 -4.98
C VAL A 45 -1.20 1.37 -4.85
N SER A 46 -0.46 1.44 -5.95
CA SER A 46 0.73 2.28 -6.08
C SER A 46 0.36 3.58 -6.76
N CYS A 47 0.92 4.68 -6.31
CA CYS A 47 0.66 6.00 -6.80
C CYS A 47 1.90 6.87 -6.62
N VAL A 48 1.95 7.97 -7.36
CA VAL A 48 2.96 9.01 -7.14
C VAL A 48 2.36 10.04 -6.19
N SER A 49 2.93 10.18 -5.01
CA SER A 49 2.50 11.18 -4.03
C SER A 49 3.33 12.45 -4.18
N ILE A 50 2.65 13.59 -4.21
CA ILE A 50 3.28 14.91 -4.12
C ILE A 50 3.06 15.44 -2.71
N VAL A 51 4.15 15.63 -1.98
CA VAL A 51 4.18 16.10 -0.60
C VAL A 51 4.70 17.55 -0.57
N PRO A 52 3.87 18.52 -0.18
CA PRO A 52 4.35 19.88 0.06
C PRO A 52 5.11 19.93 1.40
N ILE A 53 6.41 20.22 1.38
CA ILE A 53 7.20 20.39 2.61
C ILE A 53 6.93 21.79 3.19
N LYS A 54 6.25 21.87 4.34
CA LYS A 54 5.96 23.15 5.01
C LYS A 54 7.20 23.92 5.49
N LYS A 55 8.31 23.23 5.78
CA LYS A 55 9.50 23.82 6.42
C LYS A 55 10.63 24.24 5.46
N TRP A 56 10.59 23.86 4.19
CA TRP A 56 11.71 24.09 3.27
C TRP A 56 11.20 24.62 1.92
N HIS A 57 11.06 25.95 1.83
CA HIS A 57 10.92 26.73 0.60
C HIS A 57 10.08 26.10 -0.54
N SER A 58 8.88 25.60 -0.24
CA SER A 58 7.86 25.22 -1.22
C SER A 58 8.28 24.24 -2.34
N PHE A 59 9.35 23.45 -2.17
CA PHE A 59 9.70 22.43 -3.17
C PHE A 59 8.83 21.18 -2.95
N PRO A 60 7.89 20.86 -3.85
CA PRO A 60 7.07 19.66 -3.74
C PRO A 60 7.96 18.43 -3.92
N THR A 61 7.98 17.54 -2.93
CA THR A 61 8.70 16.27 -3.06
C THR A 61 7.79 15.25 -3.72
N ILE A 62 8.26 14.69 -4.84
CA ILE A 62 7.59 13.62 -5.56
C ILE A 62 8.13 12.30 -5.01
N ASN A 63 7.27 11.52 -4.37
CA ASN A 63 7.63 10.23 -3.78
C ASN A 63 6.70 9.14 -4.29
N LEU A 64 7.27 7.98 -4.62
CA LEU A 64 6.47 6.79 -4.88
C LEU A 64 5.78 6.37 -3.58
N HIS A 65 4.47 6.15 -3.65
CA HIS A 65 3.62 5.85 -2.51
C HIS A 65 2.75 4.63 -2.79
N VAL A 66 2.69 3.72 -1.82
CA VAL A 66 1.83 2.54 -1.88
C VAL A 66 0.93 2.58 -0.66
N TYR A 67 -0.36 2.30 -0.88
CA TYR A 67 -1.35 2.16 0.16
C TYR A 67 -2.19 0.89 -0.06
N ALA A 68 -2.85 0.43 1.01
CA ALA A 68 -3.77 -0.70 0.95
C ALA A 68 -5.22 -0.20 0.89
N GLU A 69 -6.05 -0.84 0.08
CA GLU A 69 -7.49 -0.64 0.04
C GLU A 69 -8.17 -1.89 0.58
N ILE A 70 -8.84 -1.79 1.73
CA ILE A 70 -9.49 -2.91 2.41
C ILE A 70 -10.99 -2.70 2.35
N ASP A 71 -11.74 -3.65 1.79
CA ASP A 71 -13.19 -3.55 1.62
C ASP A 71 -13.65 -2.22 0.96
N GLY A 72 -12.85 -1.72 0.01
CA GLY A 72 -13.10 -0.44 -0.68
C GLY A 72 -12.76 0.81 0.14
N LYS A 73 -12.20 0.67 1.34
CA LYS A 73 -11.71 1.78 2.17
C LYS A 73 -10.20 1.93 2.02
N LYS A 74 -9.75 3.16 1.73
CA LYS A 74 -8.34 3.52 1.67
C LYS A 74 -7.72 3.49 3.07
N VAL A 75 -6.67 2.69 3.24
CA VAL A 75 -5.83 2.63 4.44
C VAL A 75 -4.42 3.10 4.08
N ASP A 76 -4.10 4.33 4.48
CA ASP A 76 -2.83 4.99 4.20
C ASP A 76 -2.00 5.12 5.47
N VAL A 77 -0.93 4.33 5.55
CA VAL A 77 -0.01 4.29 6.69
C VAL A 77 1.42 4.73 6.30
N SER A 78 1.55 5.55 5.25
CA SER A 78 2.87 5.91 4.72
C SER A 78 3.72 6.71 5.69
N LEU A 79 3.17 7.74 6.33
CA LEU A 79 3.89 8.50 7.34
C LEU A 79 3.35 8.12 8.71
N ASP A 80 4.25 7.96 9.66
CA ASP A 80 3.89 7.91 11.08
C ASP A 80 3.46 9.30 11.59
N PRO A 81 2.83 9.38 12.78
CA PRO A 81 2.31 10.63 13.33
C PRO A 81 3.35 11.74 13.48
N GLU A 82 4.61 11.39 13.74
CA GLU A 82 5.69 12.38 13.90
C GLU A 82 6.08 12.96 12.54
N HIS A 83 6.17 12.12 11.52
CA HIS A 83 6.42 12.59 10.15
C HIS A 83 5.22 13.34 9.55
N GLU A 84 3.98 12.98 9.89
CA GLU A 84 2.81 13.77 9.48
C GLU A 84 2.85 15.21 10.01
N ARG A 85 3.40 15.42 11.21
CA ARG A 85 3.60 16.76 11.80
C ARG A 85 4.67 17.58 11.09
N ILE A 86 5.72 16.92 10.58
CA ILE A 86 6.86 17.58 9.94
C ILE A 86 6.57 17.88 8.46
N TYR A 87 5.93 16.95 7.75
CA TYR A 87 5.68 17.03 6.31
C TYR A 87 4.26 17.49 6.01
N CYS A 88 3.32 16.55 5.95
CA CYS A 88 1.89 16.79 5.78
C CYS A 88 1.11 15.55 6.25
N LYS A 89 -0.18 15.72 6.56
CA LYS A 89 -1.06 14.57 6.82
C LYS A 89 -1.14 13.67 5.59
N ASN A 90 -1.20 12.35 5.77
CA ASN A 90 -1.37 11.39 4.69
C ASN A 90 -2.63 11.67 3.85
N SER A 91 -3.68 12.22 4.48
CA SER A 91 -4.92 12.65 3.80
C SER A 91 -4.76 13.89 2.91
N GLN A 92 -3.70 14.69 3.09
CA GLN A 92 -3.45 15.91 2.32
C GLN A 92 -2.50 15.71 1.14
N LYS A 93 -1.94 14.50 0.99
CA LYS A 93 -1.05 14.16 -0.13
C LYS A 93 -1.84 14.16 -1.44
N LYS A 94 -1.32 14.84 -2.46
CA LYS A 94 -1.86 14.72 -3.81
C LYS A 94 -1.37 13.42 -4.42
N LEU A 95 -2.30 12.52 -4.73
CA LEU A 95 -1.99 11.24 -5.37
C LEU A 95 -2.22 11.37 -6.87
N ILE A 96 -1.20 10.99 -7.64
CA ILE A 96 -1.20 11.00 -9.10
C ILE A 96 -1.00 9.56 -9.57
N LEU A 97 -1.71 9.19 -10.64
CA LEU A 97 -1.64 7.87 -11.29
C LEU A 97 -1.80 6.70 -10.30
N PRO A 98 -2.97 6.56 -9.63
CA PRO A 98 -3.24 5.38 -8.81
C PRO A 98 -3.36 4.14 -9.70
N ILE A 99 -2.38 3.25 -9.61
CA ILE A 99 -2.33 1.95 -10.29
C ILE A 99 -2.61 0.86 -9.26
N ASN A 100 -3.73 0.16 -9.43
CA ASN A 100 -4.05 -1.00 -8.61
C ASN A 100 -3.19 -2.20 -9.03
N ILE A 101 -2.15 -2.49 -8.25
CA ILE A 101 -1.19 -3.56 -8.53
C ILE A 101 -1.84 -4.94 -8.34
N SER A 102 -2.74 -5.08 -7.36
CA SER A 102 -3.47 -6.34 -7.10
C SER A 102 -4.39 -6.76 -8.26
N ARG A 103 -4.89 -5.79 -9.04
CA ARG A 103 -5.66 -6.04 -10.27
C ARG A 103 -4.76 -6.18 -11.50
N LEU A 104 -3.66 -5.43 -11.56
CA LEU A 104 -2.70 -5.52 -12.66
C LEU A 104 -2.03 -6.90 -12.71
N GLY A 105 -1.63 -7.44 -11.56
CA GLY A 105 -1.05 -8.79 -11.45
C GLY A 105 -2.00 -9.89 -11.96
N ARG A 106 -3.31 -9.78 -11.69
CA ARG A 106 -4.32 -10.72 -12.22
C ARG A 106 -4.44 -10.69 -13.74
N THR A 107 -4.15 -9.54 -14.35
CA THR A 107 -4.22 -9.36 -15.81
C THR A 107 -2.96 -9.88 -16.49
N ILE A 108 -1.79 -9.66 -15.88
CA ILE A 108 -0.50 -10.10 -16.42
C ILE A 108 -0.27 -11.60 -16.20
N PHE A 109 -0.57 -12.14 -15.02
CA PHE A 109 -0.43 -13.59 -14.73
C PHE A 109 -1.45 -14.47 -15.47
N ARG A 110 -2.56 -13.90 -15.97
CA ARG A 110 -3.46 -14.65 -16.87
C ARG A 110 -2.81 -14.96 -18.22
N ARG A 111 -1.77 -14.24 -18.63
CA ARG A 111 -1.00 -14.51 -19.85
C ARG A 111 0.08 -15.57 -19.69
N VAL A 112 0.39 -15.99 -18.46
CA VAL A 112 1.41 -17.00 -18.16
C VAL A 112 0.77 -18.18 -17.42
N ARG A 113 -0.26 -18.79 -18.02
CA ARG A 113 -0.46 -20.23 -17.80
C ARG A 113 0.24 -20.94 -18.95
N PRO A 114 1.31 -21.72 -18.70
CA PRO A 114 1.74 -22.72 -19.64
C PRO A 114 0.52 -23.61 -19.89
N ARG A 115 0.18 -23.80 -21.17
CA ARG A 115 -0.83 -24.75 -21.59
C ARG A 115 -0.27 -26.13 -21.25
N SER A 116 -0.51 -26.62 -20.04
CA SER A 116 -0.28 -28.02 -19.70
C SER A 116 -1.30 -28.84 -20.48
N SER A 117 -0.93 -29.25 -21.70
CA SER A 117 -1.62 -30.33 -22.37
C SER A 117 -1.19 -31.61 -21.69
N ALA A 118 -2.09 -32.13 -20.88
CA ALA A 118 -2.12 -33.51 -20.48
C ALA A 118 -1.94 -34.41 -21.71
N ARG A 119 -1.03 -35.38 -21.61
CA ARG A 119 -1.18 -36.72 -22.19
C ARG A 119 -0.88 -37.68 -21.06
N GLY A 120 -1.95 -38.09 -20.38
CA GLY A 120 -2.02 -39.43 -19.81
C GLY A 120 -2.73 -40.33 -20.83
N GLU A 121 -2.48 -41.63 -20.66
CA GLU A 121 -3.14 -42.79 -21.30
C GLU A 121 -2.65 -43.06 -22.74
N ALA A 122 -2.10 -44.23 -23.08
CA ALA A 122 -2.07 -45.56 -22.45
C ALA A 122 -0.76 -46.28 -22.75
#